data_AF-A0A6P6VAK3-F1
#
_entry.id   AF-A0A6P6VAK3-F1
#
_cell.length_a   1.000
_cell.length_b   1.000
_cell.length_c   1.000
_cell.angle_alpha   90.00
_cell.angle_beta   90.00
_cell.angle_gamma   90.00
#
_symmetry.space_group_name_H-M   'P 1'
#
loop_
_entity.id
_entity.type
_entity.pdbx_description
1 polymer ?
#
loop_
_entity_poly.entity_id
_entity_poly.type
_entity_poly.pdbx_seq_one_letter_code
_entity_poly.pdbx_strand_id
1 'polypeptide(L)'
;MFTTTITSYCPGKGNKQDTTKLRTLRKLETRKMEKKNETIKRAEKLVETMMKGNDASHDAAHGFRVRDLALSLAHEEGLHQSSDSMQIVELAALLHDIGDYKYKRDPSEEKIVEEFLEGEGVDDSKKMKILSIINRMGFKEELQGLQVGNDALEFGVVQDADRLDAIGAIGIARCFTFGGSRHRVLHDPSILPRSDLSREQYMKKEEQTTVNHFHEKLLKLKDLMKTKAGQRRAQRRHKFMEQFLEEFYEEWDGRA
;
A
#
# COMPACT_ATOMS: atom_id res chain seq x y z
N MET A 1 -34.61 65.53 7.59
CA MET A 1 -35.37 64.29 7.86
C MET A 1 -35.29 63.44 6.60
N PHE A 2 -34.62 62.29 6.67
CA PHE A 2 -34.34 61.40 5.55
C PHE A 2 -35.60 60.65 5.10
N THR A 3 -35.90 60.70 3.81
CA THR A 3 -36.89 59.85 3.13
C THR A 3 -36.18 58.59 2.63
N THR A 4 -36.56 57.43 3.15
CA THR A 4 -36.03 56.13 2.72
C THR A 4 -36.96 55.51 1.68
N THR A 5 -36.48 55.41 0.44
CA THR A 5 -37.14 54.73 -0.67
C THR A 5 -36.93 53.22 -0.55
N ILE A 6 -38.02 52.45 -0.46
CA ILE A 6 -37.99 50.98 -0.51
C ILE A 6 -37.93 50.57 -1.98
N THR A 7 -36.80 50.03 -2.43
CA THR A 7 -36.68 49.35 -3.73
C THR A 7 -37.13 47.90 -3.59
N SER A 8 -38.20 47.53 -4.29
CA SER A 8 -38.69 46.16 -4.38
C SER A 8 -37.69 45.27 -5.14
N TYR A 9 -37.16 44.25 -4.47
CA TYR A 9 -36.31 43.23 -5.08
C TYR A 9 -37.20 42.21 -5.82
N CYS A 10 -37.19 42.24 -7.16
CA CYS A 10 -37.81 41.19 -7.96
C CYS A 10 -36.90 39.95 -7.98
N PRO A 11 -37.39 38.75 -7.62
CA PRO A 11 -36.60 37.53 -7.78
C PRO A 11 -36.42 37.23 -9.27
N GLY A 12 -35.18 37.29 -9.74
CA GLY A 12 -34.80 36.92 -11.09
C GLY A 12 -35.22 35.49 -11.39
N LYS A 13 -35.89 35.30 -12.53
CA LYS A 13 -36.26 33.98 -13.07
C LYS A 13 -34.98 33.18 -13.32
N GLY A 14 -34.66 32.26 -12.41
CA GLY A 14 -33.60 31.27 -12.59
C GLY A 14 -33.81 30.51 -13.90
N ASN A 15 -32.80 30.55 -14.77
CA ASN A 15 -32.85 30.05 -16.13
C ASN A 15 -33.04 28.51 -16.12
N LYS A 16 -34.16 28.00 -16.64
CA LYS A 16 -34.47 26.55 -16.67
C LYS A 16 -33.36 25.71 -17.36
N GLN A 17 -32.63 26.29 -18.31
CA GLN A 17 -31.49 25.63 -18.98
C GLN A 17 -30.33 25.31 -18.03
N ASP A 18 -30.11 26.13 -17.01
CA ASP A 18 -29.01 25.97 -16.04
C ASP A 18 -29.27 24.79 -15.09
N THR A 19 -30.54 24.60 -14.71
CA THR A 19 -30.97 23.49 -13.84
C THR A 19 -30.85 22.11 -14.52
N THR A 20 -31.08 22.03 -15.84
CA THR A 20 -30.97 20.78 -16.61
C THR A 20 -29.51 20.39 -16.80
N LYS A 21 -28.62 21.35 -17.08
CA LYS A 21 -27.17 21.11 -17.22
C LYS A 21 -26.56 20.64 -15.90
N LEU A 22 -26.93 21.27 -14.78
CA LEU A 22 -26.46 20.89 -13.45
C LEU A 22 -26.95 19.47 -13.03
N ARG A 23 -28.19 19.10 -13.38
CA ARG A 23 -28.71 17.74 -13.16
C ARG A 23 -27.98 16.69 -13.99
N THR A 24 -27.66 17.00 -15.24
CA THR A 24 -26.91 16.08 -16.12
C THR A 24 -25.48 15.88 -15.62
N LEU A 25 -24.80 16.95 -15.19
CA LEU A 25 -23.46 16.88 -14.59
C LEU A 25 -23.44 16.01 -13.33
N ARG A 26 -24.38 16.23 -12.39
CA ARG A 26 -24.52 15.38 -11.21
C ARG A 26 -24.74 13.91 -11.55
N LYS A 27 -25.62 13.60 -12.53
CA LYS A 27 -25.84 12.23 -12.98
C LYS A 27 -24.58 11.58 -13.56
N LEU A 28 -23.75 12.34 -14.28
CA LEU A 28 -22.47 11.86 -14.81
C LEU A 28 -21.46 11.59 -13.70
N GLU A 29 -21.38 12.47 -12.69
CA GLU A 29 -20.52 12.28 -11.52
C GLU A 29 -20.94 11.06 -10.69
N THR A 30 -22.24 10.87 -10.45
CA THR A 30 -22.75 9.69 -9.75
C THR A 30 -22.40 8.40 -10.49
N ARG A 31 -22.63 8.34 -11.81
CA ARG A 31 -22.27 7.18 -12.63
C ARG A 31 -20.77 6.89 -12.64
N LYS A 32 -19.94 7.94 -12.66
CA LYS A 32 -18.48 7.78 -12.57
C LYS A 32 -18.07 7.20 -11.21
N MET A 33 -18.68 7.66 -10.12
CA MET A 33 -18.42 7.14 -8.78
C MET A 33 -18.87 5.68 -8.64
N GLU A 34 -20.06 5.34 -9.15
CA GLU A 34 -20.56 3.96 -9.17
C GLU A 34 -19.63 3.04 -9.95
N LYS A 35 -19.18 3.45 -11.15
CA LYS A 35 -18.21 2.68 -11.94
C LYS A 35 -16.90 2.49 -11.18
N LYS A 36 -16.37 3.53 -10.53
CA LYS A 36 -15.14 3.45 -9.73
C LYS A 36 -15.29 2.42 -8.60
N ASN A 37 -16.37 2.49 -7.84
CA ASN A 37 -16.63 1.55 -6.74
C ASN A 37 -16.76 0.11 -7.24
N GLU A 38 -17.36 -0.09 -8.41
CA GLU A 38 -17.50 -1.40 -9.03
C GLU A 38 -16.14 -1.98 -9.46
N THR A 39 -15.25 -1.16 -10.04
CA THR A 39 -13.88 -1.56 -10.38
C THR A 39 -13.08 -1.97 -9.14
N ILE A 40 -13.22 -1.25 -8.02
CA ILE A 40 -12.57 -1.64 -6.76
C ILE A 40 -13.07 -3.01 -6.30
N LYS A 41 -14.38 -3.26 -6.30
CA LYS A 41 -14.94 -4.57 -5.91
C LYS A 41 -14.42 -5.72 -6.78
N ARG A 42 -14.26 -5.48 -8.08
CA ARG A 42 -13.69 -6.48 -8.99
C ARG A 42 -12.20 -6.70 -8.72
N ALA A 43 -11.46 -5.66 -8.33
CA ALA A 43 -10.07 -5.78 -7.90
C ALA A 43 -9.97 -6.60 -6.60
N GLU A 44 -10.84 -6.37 -5.62
CA GLU A 44 -10.90 -7.19 -4.38
C GLU A 44 -11.12 -8.67 -4.70
N LYS A 45 -12.09 -8.98 -5.58
CA LYS A 45 -12.36 -10.35 -5.99
C LYS A 45 -11.17 -10.99 -6.72
N LEU A 46 -10.45 -10.22 -7.53
CA LEU A 46 -9.22 -10.69 -8.18
C LEU A 46 -8.16 -11.04 -7.13
N VAL A 47 -7.93 -10.17 -6.15
CA VAL A 47 -7.00 -10.39 -5.02
C VAL A 47 -7.37 -11.68 -4.26
N GLU A 48 -8.64 -11.85 -3.88
CA GLU A 48 -9.13 -13.05 -3.20
C GLU A 48 -8.88 -14.32 -4.02
N THR A 49 -9.08 -14.25 -5.34
CA THR A 49 -8.93 -15.39 -6.24
C THR A 49 -7.46 -15.76 -6.43
N MET A 50 -6.61 -14.77 -6.70
CA MET A 50 -5.19 -14.97 -7.00
C MET A 50 -4.37 -15.36 -5.76
N MET A 51 -4.70 -14.79 -4.60
CA MET A 51 -3.98 -15.06 -3.35
C MET A 51 -4.57 -16.26 -2.59
N LYS A 52 -5.51 -16.99 -3.22
CA LYS A 52 -6.08 -18.21 -2.65
C LYS A 52 -5.02 -19.28 -2.49
N GLY A 53 -4.84 -19.72 -1.24
CA GLY A 53 -3.86 -20.75 -0.87
C GLY A 53 -2.45 -20.21 -0.62
N ASN A 54 -2.25 -18.90 -0.64
CA ASN A 54 -1.04 -18.32 -0.06
C ASN A 54 -1.06 -18.48 1.46
N ASP A 55 0.13 -18.50 2.08
CA ASP A 55 0.22 -18.50 3.54
C ASP A 55 -0.19 -17.12 4.12
N ALA A 56 -0.45 -17.06 5.42
CA ALA A 56 -0.96 -15.84 6.08
C ALA A 56 0.04 -14.67 6.07
N SER A 57 1.27 -14.86 5.57
CA SER A 57 2.19 -13.76 5.33
C SER A 57 1.90 -13.00 4.04
N HIS A 58 1.20 -13.60 3.06
CA HIS A 58 0.86 -12.98 1.77
C HIS A 58 -0.53 -13.44 1.27
N ASP A 59 -1.51 -13.42 2.15
CA ASP A 59 -2.91 -13.72 1.85
C ASP A 59 -3.69 -12.47 1.42
N ALA A 60 -4.95 -12.63 0.99
CA ALA A 60 -5.80 -11.51 0.61
C ALA A 60 -5.97 -10.47 1.74
N ALA A 61 -5.91 -10.91 3.01
CA ALA A 61 -5.99 -10.01 4.15
C ALA A 61 -4.82 -9.03 4.21
N HIS A 62 -3.61 -9.44 3.80
CA HIS A 62 -2.50 -8.51 3.60
C HIS A 62 -2.84 -7.42 2.58
N GLY A 63 -3.30 -7.78 1.38
CA GLY A 63 -3.68 -6.80 0.35
C GLY A 63 -4.74 -5.81 0.84
N PHE A 64 -5.72 -6.27 1.61
CA PHE A 64 -6.76 -5.41 2.18
C PHE A 64 -6.23 -4.46 3.25
N ARG A 65 -5.39 -4.93 4.18
CA ARG A 65 -4.77 -4.06 5.19
C ARG A 65 -3.86 -3.00 4.56
N VAL A 66 -3.11 -3.36 3.53
CA VAL A 66 -2.27 -2.41 2.78
C VAL A 66 -3.13 -1.36 2.10
N ARG A 67 -4.23 -1.75 1.44
CA ARG A 67 -5.18 -0.80 0.85
C ARG A 67 -5.78 0.15 1.89
N ASP A 68 -6.24 -0.35 3.03
CA ASP A 68 -6.82 0.49 4.08
C ASP A 68 -5.79 1.46 4.68
N LEU A 69 -4.56 0.98 4.89
CA LEU A 69 -3.45 1.83 5.34
C LEU A 69 -3.11 2.90 4.30
N ALA A 70 -3.03 2.53 3.01
CA ALA A 70 -2.72 3.45 1.93
C ALA A 70 -3.78 4.55 1.79
N LEU A 71 -5.07 4.20 1.85
CA LEU A 71 -6.17 5.17 1.85
C LEU A 71 -6.09 6.13 3.04
N SER A 72 -5.78 5.61 4.22
CA SER A 72 -5.64 6.41 5.44
C SER A 72 -4.44 7.37 5.36
N LEU A 73 -3.30 6.91 4.85
CA LEU A 73 -2.12 7.74 4.60
C LEU A 73 -2.39 8.79 3.52
N ALA A 74 -3.02 8.42 2.41
CA ALA A 74 -3.40 9.34 1.33
C ALA A 74 -4.25 10.50 1.86
N HIS A 75 -5.16 10.22 2.79
CA HIS A 75 -5.99 11.25 3.41
C HIS A 75 -5.15 12.23 4.24
N GLU A 76 -4.25 11.74 5.10
CA GLU A 76 -3.36 12.58 5.92
C GLU A 76 -2.37 13.41 5.08
N GLU A 77 -1.93 12.89 3.94
CA GLU A 77 -1.02 13.57 3.02
C GLU A 77 -1.74 14.47 1.99
N GLY A 78 -3.07 14.59 2.06
CA GLY A 78 -3.86 15.53 1.26
C GLY A 78 -4.30 15.04 -0.13
N LEU A 79 -4.01 13.78 -0.49
CA LEU A 79 -4.41 13.20 -1.79
C LEU A 79 -5.93 13.03 -1.93
N HIS A 80 -6.68 13.08 -0.84
CA HIS A 80 -8.15 12.99 -0.83
C HIS A 80 -8.84 14.07 -1.68
N GLN A 81 -8.14 15.16 -2.01
CA GLN A 81 -8.63 16.23 -2.88
C GLN A 81 -8.73 15.80 -4.36
N SER A 82 -8.00 14.75 -4.75
CA SER A 82 -7.98 14.21 -6.11
C SER A 82 -8.60 12.83 -6.15
N SER A 83 -9.80 12.71 -6.73
CA SER A 83 -10.48 11.41 -6.88
C SER A 83 -9.67 10.42 -7.72
N ASP A 84 -8.90 10.92 -8.70
CA ASP A 84 -8.01 10.12 -9.53
C ASP A 84 -6.80 9.60 -8.72
N SER A 85 -6.15 10.45 -7.91
CA SER A 85 -5.06 10.01 -7.03
C SER A 85 -5.53 8.97 -6.02
N MET A 86 -6.71 9.15 -5.43
CA MET A 86 -7.30 8.15 -4.54
C MET A 86 -7.56 6.82 -5.26
N GLN A 87 -8.03 6.87 -6.52
CA GLN A 87 -8.24 5.65 -7.31
C GLN A 87 -6.91 4.94 -7.63
N ILE A 88 -5.87 5.70 -7.97
CA ILE A 88 -4.52 5.17 -8.25
C ILE A 88 -3.97 4.48 -7.00
N VAL A 89 -4.02 5.14 -5.84
CA VAL A 89 -3.54 4.60 -4.57
C VAL A 89 -4.27 3.31 -4.21
N GLU A 90 -5.60 3.31 -4.29
CA GLU A 90 -6.42 2.16 -3.91
C GLU A 90 -6.17 0.94 -4.81
N LEU A 91 -6.15 1.13 -6.14
CA LEU A 91 -5.88 0.05 -7.08
C LEU A 91 -4.44 -0.44 -7.01
N ALA A 92 -3.47 0.46 -6.90
CA ALA A 92 -2.07 0.06 -6.76
C ALA A 92 -1.85 -0.74 -5.47
N ALA A 93 -2.43 -0.30 -4.35
CA ALA A 93 -2.33 -1.01 -3.08
C ALA A 93 -3.01 -2.39 -3.10
N LEU A 94 -4.18 -2.54 -3.75
CA LEU A 94 -4.82 -3.84 -3.87
C LEU A 94 -4.03 -4.81 -4.75
N LEU A 95 -3.47 -4.32 -5.85
CA LEU A 95 -2.92 -5.18 -6.90
C LEU A 95 -1.39 -5.39 -6.79
N HIS A 96 -0.70 -4.74 -5.83
CA HIS A 96 0.77 -4.74 -5.78
C HIS A 96 1.43 -6.11 -5.64
N ASP A 97 0.78 -7.03 -4.94
CA ASP A 97 1.32 -8.37 -4.63
C ASP A 97 0.83 -9.44 -5.62
N ILE A 98 -0.02 -9.07 -6.59
CA ILE A 98 -0.45 -9.98 -7.66
C ILE A 98 0.74 -10.21 -8.59
N GLY A 99 1.12 -11.48 -8.74
CA GLY A 99 2.29 -11.86 -9.54
C GLY A 99 3.62 -11.56 -8.84
N ASP A 100 3.69 -11.49 -7.49
CA ASP A 100 4.98 -11.46 -6.79
C ASP A 100 5.75 -12.78 -7.03
N TYR A 101 7.01 -12.65 -7.45
CA TYR A 101 7.93 -13.76 -7.75
C TYR A 101 8.09 -14.82 -6.64
N LYS A 102 7.78 -14.51 -5.37
CA LYS A 102 7.83 -15.47 -4.25
C LYS A 102 6.69 -16.49 -4.28
N TYR A 103 5.58 -16.14 -4.93
CA TYR A 103 4.35 -16.91 -5.02
C TYR A 103 3.88 -17.16 -6.46
N LYS A 104 4.59 -16.61 -7.45
CA LYS A 104 4.40 -16.91 -8.87
C LYS A 104 4.32 -18.41 -9.10
N ARG A 105 3.25 -18.84 -9.77
CA ARG A 105 3.08 -20.20 -10.27
C ARG A 105 3.38 -20.25 -11.77
N ASP A 106 3.12 -19.15 -12.49
CA ASP A 106 3.32 -19.02 -13.94
C ASP A 106 3.93 -17.65 -14.34
N PRO A 107 4.86 -17.58 -15.32
CA PRO A 107 5.38 -16.32 -15.86
C PRO A 107 4.32 -15.38 -16.46
N SER A 108 3.18 -15.90 -16.93
CA SER A 108 2.05 -15.11 -17.45
C SER A 108 1.38 -14.24 -16.39
N GLU A 109 1.62 -14.49 -15.10
CA GLU A 109 1.05 -13.70 -14.00
C GLU A 109 1.52 -12.23 -14.00
N GLU A 110 2.60 -11.90 -14.72
CA GLU A 110 3.11 -10.53 -14.86
C GLU A 110 2.14 -9.57 -15.58
N LYS A 111 1.26 -10.10 -16.45
CA LYS A 111 0.33 -9.29 -17.23
C LYS A 111 -1.07 -9.20 -16.64
N ILE A 112 -1.38 -9.97 -15.61
CA ILE A 112 -2.74 -10.05 -15.04
C ILE A 112 -3.22 -8.67 -14.59
N VAL A 113 -2.36 -7.89 -13.94
CA VAL A 113 -2.71 -6.55 -13.46
C VAL A 113 -2.98 -5.60 -14.64
N GLU A 114 -2.15 -5.66 -15.68
CA GLU A 114 -2.32 -4.83 -16.88
C GLU A 114 -3.62 -5.17 -17.61
N GLU A 115 -3.86 -6.46 -17.88
CA GLU A 115 -5.07 -6.97 -18.53
C GLU A 115 -6.33 -6.66 -17.73
N PHE A 116 -6.26 -6.75 -16.39
CA PHE A 116 -7.36 -6.36 -15.51
C PHE A 116 -7.70 -4.87 -15.65
N LEU A 117 -6.69 -3.98 -15.58
CA LEU A 117 -6.90 -2.53 -15.68
C LEU A 117 -7.47 -2.14 -17.04
N GLU A 118 -7.03 -2.79 -18.11
CA GLU A 118 -7.57 -2.61 -19.46
C GLU A 118 -9.03 -3.09 -19.57
N GLY A 119 -9.33 -4.29 -19.05
CA GLY A 119 -10.68 -4.85 -19.04
C GLY A 119 -11.70 -4.00 -18.26
N GLU A 120 -11.26 -3.32 -17.20
CA GLU A 120 -12.07 -2.37 -16.42
C GLU A 120 -12.27 -1.02 -17.14
N GLY A 121 -11.49 -0.75 -18.19
CA GLY A 121 -11.46 0.52 -18.90
C GLY A 121 -10.95 1.64 -18.00
N VAL A 122 -9.89 1.38 -17.24
CA VAL A 122 -9.12 2.40 -16.53
C VAL A 122 -8.37 3.23 -17.56
N ASP A 123 -8.42 4.56 -17.44
CA ASP A 123 -7.72 5.48 -18.33
C ASP A 123 -6.22 5.16 -18.42
N ASP A 124 -5.64 5.22 -19.62
CA ASP A 124 -4.25 4.82 -19.88
C ASP A 124 -3.25 5.61 -19.01
N SER A 125 -3.51 6.89 -18.74
CA SER A 125 -2.65 7.68 -17.87
C SER A 125 -2.64 7.15 -16.43
N LYS A 126 -3.80 6.70 -15.92
CA LYS A 126 -3.92 6.07 -14.59
C LYS A 126 -3.33 4.66 -14.57
N LYS A 127 -3.58 3.87 -15.62
CA LYS A 127 -3.03 2.52 -15.77
C LYS A 127 -1.50 2.55 -15.70
N MET A 128 -0.85 3.43 -16.49
CA MET A 128 0.61 3.58 -16.48
C MET A 128 1.15 3.95 -15.10
N LYS A 129 0.46 4.84 -14.37
CA LYS A 129 0.83 5.22 -13.00
C LYS A 129 0.73 4.06 -12.02
N ILE A 130 -0.38 3.31 -12.06
CA ILE A 130 -0.61 2.14 -11.20
C ILE A 130 0.49 1.10 -11.43
N LEU A 131 0.75 0.71 -12.68
CA LEU A 131 1.79 -0.26 -13.02
C LEU A 131 3.18 0.23 -12.61
N SER A 132 3.47 1.52 -12.80
CA SER A 132 4.73 2.14 -12.38
C SER A 132 4.94 2.12 -10.86
N ILE A 133 3.87 2.27 -10.07
CA ILE A 133 3.93 2.14 -8.60
C ILE A 133 4.24 0.69 -8.25
N ILE A 134 3.43 -0.26 -8.75
CA ILE A 134 3.54 -1.70 -8.44
C ILE A 134 4.94 -2.23 -8.75
N ASN A 135 5.48 -1.92 -9.92
CA ASN A 135 6.80 -2.38 -10.35
C ASN A 135 7.97 -1.86 -9.50
N ARG A 136 7.75 -0.85 -8.65
CA ARG A 136 8.77 -0.23 -7.78
C ARG A 136 8.53 -0.46 -6.28
N MET A 137 7.55 -1.30 -5.91
CA MET A 137 7.17 -1.51 -4.51
C MET A 137 8.25 -2.24 -3.69
N GLY A 138 9.01 -3.15 -4.31
CA GLY A 138 9.89 -4.06 -3.59
C GLY A 138 11.11 -3.40 -2.93
N PHE A 139 11.56 -3.99 -1.81
CA PHE A 139 12.76 -3.57 -1.09
C PHE A 139 14.04 -3.66 -1.94
N LYS A 140 14.08 -4.61 -2.89
CA LYS A 140 15.22 -4.82 -3.80
C LYS A 140 15.33 -3.72 -4.87
N GLU A 141 14.22 -3.07 -5.22
CA GLU A 141 14.18 -1.91 -6.12
C GLU A 141 14.63 -0.64 -5.39
N GLU A 142 14.29 -0.48 -4.10
CA GLU A 142 14.75 0.66 -3.29
C GLU A 142 16.30 0.69 -3.20
N LEU A 143 16.93 -0.48 -3.07
CA LEU A 143 18.39 -0.62 -3.06
C LEU A 143 19.06 -0.16 -4.37
N GLN A 144 18.31 -0.04 -5.47
CA GLN A 144 18.84 0.42 -6.76
C GLN A 144 18.78 1.95 -6.94
N GLY A 145 18.18 2.69 -6.00
CA GLY A 145 18.17 4.16 -6.05
C GLY A 145 17.37 4.75 -7.21
N LEU A 146 16.36 4.03 -7.72
CA LEU A 146 15.54 4.50 -8.83
C LEU A 146 14.81 5.81 -8.47
N GLN A 147 15.05 6.85 -9.27
CA GLN A 147 14.47 8.18 -9.07
C GLN A 147 12.93 8.15 -9.18
N VAL A 148 12.28 8.87 -8.27
CA VAL A 148 10.83 8.96 -8.22
C VAL A 148 10.39 10.16 -9.06
N GLY A 149 9.73 9.90 -10.20
CA GLY A 149 9.16 10.94 -11.08
C GLY A 149 7.93 11.66 -10.48
N ASN A 150 7.09 12.23 -11.34
CA ASN A 150 5.95 13.10 -10.96
C ASN A 150 4.88 12.47 -10.02
N ASP A 151 4.88 11.15 -9.81
CA ASP A 151 3.91 10.42 -8.96
C ASP A 151 4.49 10.10 -7.57
N ALA A 152 5.35 10.99 -7.05
CA ALA A 152 6.12 10.71 -5.85
C ALA A 152 5.27 10.49 -4.60
N LEU A 153 4.11 11.14 -4.53
CA LEU A 153 3.26 11.08 -3.35
C LEU A 153 2.36 9.83 -3.36
N GLU A 154 1.69 9.49 -4.46
CA GLU A 154 0.93 8.24 -4.58
C GLU A 154 1.83 7.03 -4.37
N PHE A 155 3.01 7.02 -4.99
CA PHE A 155 4.00 5.96 -4.78
C PHE A 155 4.44 5.87 -3.32
N GLY A 156 4.80 7.00 -2.69
CA GLY A 156 5.24 7.03 -1.31
C GLY A 156 4.17 6.54 -0.34
N VAL A 157 2.91 6.89 -0.57
CA VAL A 157 1.78 6.43 0.24
C VAL A 157 1.59 4.92 0.14
N VAL A 158 1.58 4.36 -1.07
CA VAL A 158 1.36 2.91 -1.27
C VAL A 158 2.55 2.12 -0.70
N GLN A 159 3.78 2.58 -0.93
CA GLN A 159 4.96 1.90 -0.43
C GLN A 159 5.08 1.98 1.09
N ASP A 160 4.76 3.11 1.70
CA ASP A 160 4.72 3.23 3.16
C ASP A 160 3.63 2.33 3.75
N ALA A 161 2.48 2.18 3.10
CA ALA A 161 1.42 1.29 3.57
C ALA A 161 1.85 -0.18 3.62
N ASP A 162 2.49 -0.67 2.56
CA ASP A 162 3.05 -2.04 2.51
C ASP A 162 4.13 -2.23 3.59
N ARG A 163 5.08 -1.30 3.69
CA ARG A 163 6.16 -1.35 4.69
C ARG A 163 5.62 -1.28 6.11
N LEU A 164 4.58 -0.50 6.36
CA LEU A 164 3.93 -0.44 7.67
C LEU A 164 3.32 -1.79 8.02
N ASP A 165 2.65 -2.48 7.09
CA ASP A 165 2.07 -3.82 7.35
C ASP A 165 3.14 -4.90 7.59
N ALA A 166 4.39 -4.66 7.18
CA ALA A 166 5.54 -5.52 7.46
C ALA A 166 6.17 -5.30 8.86
N ILE A 167 5.76 -4.28 9.62
CA ILE A 167 6.32 -3.96 10.94
C ILE A 167 5.23 -3.90 12.04
N GLY A 168 5.66 -3.87 13.30
CA GLY A 168 4.78 -3.93 14.47
C GLY A 168 4.22 -5.33 14.71
N ALA A 169 3.11 -5.42 15.45
CA ALA A 169 2.53 -6.71 15.85
C ALA A 169 2.18 -7.63 14.65
N ILE A 170 1.58 -7.08 13.60
CA ILE A 170 1.28 -7.83 12.37
C ILE A 170 2.57 -8.24 11.67
N GLY A 171 3.55 -7.33 11.59
CA GLY A 171 4.86 -7.62 11.02
C GLY A 171 5.57 -8.78 11.70
N ILE A 172 5.53 -8.83 13.04
CA ILE A 172 6.05 -9.95 13.85
C ILE A 172 5.36 -11.24 13.44
N ALA A 173 4.02 -11.28 13.48
CA ALA A 173 3.25 -12.47 13.16
C ALA A 173 3.52 -12.99 11.73
N ARG A 174 3.56 -12.07 10.75
CA ARG A 174 3.86 -12.41 9.34
C ARG A 174 5.29 -12.91 9.18
N CYS A 175 6.26 -12.31 9.86
CA CYS A 175 7.66 -12.72 9.81
C CYS A 175 7.85 -14.17 10.27
N PHE A 176 7.29 -14.52 11.44
CA PHE A 176 7.37 -15.89 11.96
C PHE A 176 6.54 -16.89 11.15
N THR A 177 5.37 -16.49 10.63
CA THR A 177 4.57 -17.34 9.73
C THR A 177 5.35 -17.69 8.46
N PHE A 178 5.99 -16.71 7.81
CA PHE A 178 6.81 -16.93 6.63
C PHE A 178 8.07 -17.75 6.94
N GLY A 179 8.73 -17.46 8.08
CA GLY A 179 9.87 -18.23 8.55
C GLY A 179 9.51 -19.72 8.70
N GLY A 180 8.37 -20.00 9.34
CA GLY A 180 7.83 -21.35 9.51
C GLY A 180 7.48 -22.02 8.18
N SER A 181 6.77 -21.33 7.27
CA SER A 181 6.38 -21.89 5.96
C SER A 181 7.59 -22.20 5.06
N ARG A 182 8.73 -21.56 5.31
CA ARG A 182 10.01 -21.80 4.61
C ARG A 182 11.00 -22.66 5.39
N HIS A 183 10.58 -23.28 6.50
CA HIS A 183 11.44 -24.11 7.37
C HIS A 183 12.74 -23.40 7.80
N ARG A 184 12.66 -22.09 8.02
CA ARG A 184 13.80 -21.28 8.45
C ARG A 184 14.06 -21.48 9.94
N VAL A 185 15.33 -21.53 10.33
CA VAL A 185 15.73 -21.52 11.74
C VAL A 185 15.14 -20.29 12.43
N LEU A 186 14.57 -20.48 13.62
CA LEU A 186 13.94 -19.41 14.39
C LEU A 186 14.98 -18.34 14.76
N HIS A 187 15.98 -18.75 15.54
CA HIS A 187 17.12 -17.97 15.99
C HIS A 187 18.32 -18.90 16.19
N ASP A 188 19.52 -18.40 15.89
CA ASP A 188 20.80 -19.08 16.12
C ASP A 188 21.83 -18.01 16.50
N PRO A 189 22.33 -17.98 17.76
CA PRO A 189 23.31 -17.00 18.21
C PRO A 189 24.66 -17.05 17.47
N SER A 190 24.98 -18.18 16.83
CA SER A 190 26.22 -18.32 16.05
C SER A 190 26.13 -17.66 14.66
N ILE A 191 24.91 -17.36 14.20
CA ILE A 191 24.65 -16.72 12.91
C ILE A 191 24.30 -15.26 13.14
N LEU A 192 25.25 -14.35 12.91
CA LEU A 192 25.06 -12.91 13.10
C LEU A 192 24.19 -12.28 11.98
N PRO A 193 23.40 -11.23 12.29
CA PRO A 193 22.70 -10.47 11.27
C PRO A 193 23.66 -9.79 10.28
N ARG A 194 23.31 -9.77 9.00
CA ARG A 194 24.12 -9.14 7.96
C ARG A 194 23.90 -7.61 7.93
N SER A 195 24.99 -6.84 7.98
CA SER A 195 24.96 -5.36 8.06
C SER A 195 24.86 -4.69 6.69
N ASP A 196 25.67 -5.12 5.71
CA ASP A 196 25.69 -4.61 4.33
C ASP A 196 25.09 -5.63 3.37
N LEU A 197 23.83 -5.42 2.98
CA LEU A 197 23.14 -6.29 2.03
C LEU A 197 23.17 -5.65 0.65
N SER A 198 24.10 -6.06 -0.21
CA SER A 198 23.89 -5.93 -1.65
C SER A 198 22.63 -6.72 -2.05
N ARG A 199 21.99 -6.39 -3.18
CA ARG A 199 20.83 -7.15 -3.69
C ARG A 199 21.15 -8.64 -3.82
N GLU A 200 22.34 -8.98 -4.29
CA GLU A 200 22.78 -10.37 -4.42
C GLU A 200 22.85 -11.06 -3.05
N GLN A 201 23.38 -10.38 -2.03
CA GLN A 201 23.48 -10.94 -0.68
C GLN A 201 22.12 -11.08 0.00
N TYR A 202 21.20 -10.14 -0.20
CA TYR A 202 19.82 -10.26 0.30
C TYR A 202 19.09 -11.46 -0.31
N MET A 203 19.38 -11.78 -1.57
CA MET A 203 18.79 -12.92 -2.28
C MET A 203 19.43 -14.27 -1.94
N LYS A 204 20.65 -14.29 -1.38
CA LYS A 204 21.27 -15.53 -0.88
C LYS A 204 20.50 -16.03 0.35
N LYS A 205 19.88 -17.20 0.20
CA LYS A 205 19.05 -17.86 1.23
C LYS A 205 19.87 -18.63 2.28
N GLU A 206 21.17 -18.81 2.03
CA GLU A 206 22.07 -19.49 2.94
C GLU A 206 22.27 -18.62 4.19
N GLU A 207 22.20 -19.24 5.37
CA GLU A 207 22.52 -18.64 6.68
C GLU A 207 21.61 -17.48 7.14
N GLN A 208 20.29 -17.57 6.92
CA GLN A 208 19.32 -16.62 7.48
C GLN A 208 18.44 -17.25 8.55
N THR A 209 18.34 -16.62 9.72
CA THR A 209 17.34 -16.94 10.75
C THR A 209 16.13 -16.01 10.63
N THR A 210 15.00 -16.40 11.21
CA THR A 210 13.80 -15.56 11.24
C THR A 210 14.03 -14.31 12.07
N VAL A 211 14.70 -14.43 13.22
CA VAL A 211 15.08 -13.29 14.06
C VAL A 211 16.08 -12.35 13.37
N ASN A 212 17.06 -12.87 12.63
CA ASN A 212 17.99 -11.99 11.89
C ASN A 212 17.27 -11.14 10.84
N HIS A 213 16.14 -11.60 10.29
CA HIS A 213 15.35 -10.79 9.36
C HIS A 213 14.85 -9.47 9.96
N PHE A 214 14.62 -9.43 11.28
CA PHE A 214 14.27 -8.19 11.97
C PHE A 214 15.38 -7.15 11.82
N HIS A 215 16.61 -7.53 12.15
CA HIS A 215 17.80 -6.67 12.12
C HIS A 215 18.24 -6.33 10.70
N GLU A 216 18.15 -7.31 9.79
CA GLU A 216 18.57 -7.16 8.41
C GLU A 216 17.66 -6.22 7.61
N LYS A 217 16.36 -6.23 7.92
CA LYS A 217 15.34 -5.50 7.14
C LYS A 217 14.33 -4.76 8.02
N LEU A 218 13.56 -5.46 8.85
CA LEU A 218 12.31 -4.90 9.40
C LEU A 218 12.55 -3.66 10.27
N LEU A 219 13.59 -3.66 11.10
CA LEU A 219 13.98 -2.53 11.95
C LEU A 219 14.55 -1.34 11.15
N LYS A 220 14.94 -1.53 9.89
CA LYS A 220 15.40 -0.45 9.00
C LYS A 220 14.25 0.24 8.29
N LEU A 221 13.06 -0.37 8.22
CA LEU A 221 11.94 0.14 7.41
C LEU A 221 11.41 1.49 7.90
N LYS A 222 11.50 1.80 9.21
CA LYS A 222 11.04 3.09 9.74
C LYS A 222 11.76 4.30 9.11
N ASP A 223 13.02 4.14 8.78
CA ASP A 223 13.88 5.21 8.26
C ASP A 223 13.76 5.35 6.73
N LEU A 224 13.08 4.39 6.09
CA LEU A 224 12.80 4.36 4.65
C LEU A 224 11.40 4.88 4.30
N MET A 225 10.60 5.28 5.28
CA MET A 225 9.27 5.82 5.05
C MET A 225 9.33 7.15 4.29
N LYS A 226 8.57 7.27 3.20
CA LYS A 226 8.59 8.42 2.28
C LYS A 226 7.66 9.56 2.72
N THR A 227 6.58 9.24 3.42
CA THR A 227 5.54 10.20 3.84
C THR A 227 5.69 10.59 5.31
N LYS A 228 5.22 11.78 5.69
CA LYS A 228 5.27 12.22 7.09
C LYS A 228 4.37 11.35 7.96
N ALA A 229 3.19 10.98 7.46
CA ALA A 229 2.26 10.07 8.12
C ALA A 229 2.86 8.66 8.29
N GLY A 230 3.52 8.14 7.26
CA GLY A 230 4.24 6.87 7.29
C GLY A 230 5.32 6.85 8.37
N GLN A 231 6.20 7.86 8.37
CA GLN A 231 7.25 8.03 9.38
C GLN A 231 6.68 8.04 10.81
N ARG A 232 5.65 8.86 11.08
CA ARG A 232 5.01 8.92 12.40
C ARG A 232 4.46 7.57 12.84
N ARG A 233 3.73 6.87 11.97
CA ARG A 233 3.11 5.57 12.28
C ARG A 233 4.17 4.47 12.45
N ALA A 234 5.27 4.54 11.71
CA ALA A 234 6.36 3.58 11.79
C ALA A 234 7.06 3.60 13.14
N GLN A 235 7.24 4.77 13.77
CA GLN A 235 7.92 4.87 15.07
C GLN A 235 7.27 4.00 16.15
N ARG A 236 5.94 4.03 16.26
CA ARG A 236 5.21 3.21 17.24
C ARG A 236 5.37 1.72 16.95
N ARG A 237 5.29 1.32 15.67
CA ARG A 237 5.41 -0.08 15.25
C ARG A 237 6.83 -0.61 15.44
N HIS A 238 7.84 0.20 15.13
CA HIS A 238 9.25 -0.08 15.36
C HIS A 238 9.54 -0.33 16.84
N LYS A 239 9.12 0.60 17.71
CA LYS A 239 9.31 0.47 19.17
C LYS A 239 8.73 -0.84 19.71
N PHE A 240 7.55 -1.23 19.23
CA PHE A 240 6.94 -2.49 19.63
C PHE A 240 7.77 -3.72 19.22
N MET A 241 8.43 -3.67 18.05
CA MET A 241 9.31 -4.76 17.62
C MET A 241 10.59 -4.83 18.43
N GLU A 242 11.17 -3.68 18.82
CA GLU A 242 12.32 -3.65 19.72
C GLU A 242 11.96 -4.29 21.07
N GLN A 243 10.81 -3.92 21.64
CA GLN A 243 10.31 -4.50 22.89
C GLN A 243 10.06 -6.01 22.77
N PHE A 244 9.48 -6.46 21.66
CA PHE A 244 9.30 -7.88 21.40
C PHE A 244 10.65 -8.63 21.34
N LEU A 245 11.66 -8.05 20.68
CA LEU A 245 12.98 -8.68 20.58
C LEU A 245 13.70 -8.71 21.92
N GLU A 246 13.60 -7.65 22.70
CA GLU A 246 14.14 -7.59 24.07
C GLU A 246 13.59 -8.74 24.91
N GLU A 247 12.26 -8.88 24.98
CA GLU A 247 11.60 -9.99 25.68
C GLU A 247 12.00 -11.35 25.10
N PHE A 248 12.01 -11.48 23.76
CA PHE A 248 12.41 -12.72 23.08
C PHE A 248 13.82 -13.18 23.51
N TYR A 249 14.78 -12.25 23.64
CA TYR A 249 16.13 -12.61 24.06
C TYR A 249 16.22 -12.96 25.55
N GLU A 250 15.46 -12.29 26.42
CA GLU A 250 15.36 -12.67 27.84
C GLU A 250 14.74 -14.07 28.00
N GLU A 251 13.68 -14.38 27.26
CA GLU A 251 13.07 -15.71 27.23
C GLU A 251 14.04 -16.77 26.67
N TRP A 252 14.71 -16.46 25.55
CA TRP A 252 15.64 -17.39 24.89
C TRP A 252 16.81 -17.79 25.78
N ASP A 253 17.32 -16.84 26.56
CA ASP A 253 18.43 -17.07 27.48
C ASP A 253 17.97 -17.55 28.87
N GLY A 254 16.66 -17.69 29.10
CA GLY A 254 16.07 -18.16 30.37
C GLY A 254 16.19 -17.15 31.52
N ARG A 255 16.17 -15.85 31.22
CA ARG A 255 16.27 -14.74 32.20
C ARG A 255 14.92 -14.07 32.53
N ALA A 256 13.89 -14.32 31.72
CA ALA A 256 12.53 -13.79 31.90
C ALA A 256 11.77 -14.44 33.08
#